data_AF-A0A959K4I1-F1
#
_entry.id   AF-A0A959K4I1-F1
#
_cell.length_a   1.000
_cell.length_b   1.000
_cell.length_c   1.000
_cell.angle_alpha   90.00
_cell.angle_beta   90.00
_cell.angle_gamma   90.00
#
_symmetry.space_group_name_H-M   'P 1'
#
loop_
_entity.id
_entity.type
_entity.pdbx_description
1 polymer ?
#
loop_
_entity_poly.entity_id
_entity_poly.type
_entity_poly.pdbx_seq_one_letter_code
_entity_poly.pdbx_strand_id
1 'polypeptide(L)'
;GVVAGAKVEAMTIIDFLCKPMLVDEAWKYFREEQGMDSEYKPMVTDEDEPAIYLNADIMTEFKPQLEKYYYDETKYDTYLEQLGIEYPTVKK
;
A
#
# COMPACT_ATOMS: atom_id res chain seq x y z
N GLY A 1 -3.98 19.42 16.02
CA GLY A 1 -3.05 19.23 14.90
C GLY A 1 -3.45 18.03 14.08
N VAL A 2 -3.03 16.82 14.50
CA VAL A 2 -3.17 15.57 13.72
C VAL A 2 -4.60 15.29 13.23
N VAL A 3 -5.61 15.37 14.10
CA VAL A 3 -7.01 15.10 13.72
C VAL A 3 -7.54 16.11 12.69
N ALA A 4 -7.14 17.38 12.80
CA ALA A 4 -7.55 18.39 11.84
C ALA A 4 -6.86 18.18 10.48
N GLY A 5 -5.57 17.83 10.49
CA GLY A 5 -4.83 17.49 9.27
C GLY A 5 -5.42 16.29 8.54
N ALA A 6 -5.70 15.20 9.26
CA ALA A 6 -6.32 14.01 8.69
C ALA A 6 -7.71 14.29 8.08
N LYS A 7 -8.51 15.16 8.72
CA LYS A 7 -9.81 15.57 8.17
C LYS A 7 -9.66 16.35 6.86
N VAL A 8 -8.69 17.26 6.78
CA VAL A 8 -8.43 18.03 5.56
C VAL A 8 -7.99 17.10 4.44
N GLU A 9 -7.03 16.22 4.70
CA GLU A 9 -6.55 15.24 3.72
C GLU A 9 -7.69 14.35 3.19
N ALA A 10 -8.50 13.78 4.08
CA ALA A 10 -9.63 12.95 3.69
C ALA A 10 -10.66 13.70 2.84
N MET A 11 -10.98 14.95 3.19
CA MET A 11 -11.91 15.78 2.42
C MET A 11 -11.33 16.14 1.05
N THR A 12 -10.03 16.43 0.96
CA THR A 12 -9.33 16.68 -0.30
C THR A 12 -9.41 15.47 -1.23
N ILE A 13 -9.19 14.26 -0.69
CA ILE A 13 -9.32 13.02 -1.48
C ILE A 13 -10.74 12.87 -2.01
N ILE A 14 -11.76 13.10 -1.18
CA ILE A 14 -13.17 13.06 -1.62
C ILE A 14 -13.44 14.08 -2.72
N ASP A 15 -12.91 15.30 -2.59
CA ASP A 15 -13.07 16.33 -3.61
C ASP A 15 -12.47 15.90 -4.96
N PHE A 16 -11.25 15.33 -4.98
CA PHE A 16 -10.65 14.82 -6.21
C PHE A 16 -11.41 13.64 -6.83
N LEU A 17 -12.02 12.78 -6.01
CA LEU A 17 -12.83 11.66 -6.51
C LEU A 17 -14.17 12.11 -7.08
N CYS A 18 -14.79 13.15 -6.51
CA CYS A 18 -16.12 13.61 -6.91
C CYS A 18 -16.10 14.73 -7.97
N LYS A 19 -14.99 15.45 -8.13
CA LYS A 19 -14.86 16.60 -9.03
C LYS A 19 -13.67 16.40 -9.97
N PRO A 20 -13.85 15.71 -11.13
CA PRO A 20 -12.74 15.38 -12.03
C PRO A 20 -11.99 16.61 -12.56
N MET A 21 -12.66 17.77 -12.67
CA MET A 21 -12.05 19.04 -13.08
C MET A 21 -10.87 19.45 -12.16
N LEU A 22 -10.90 19.10 -10.87
CA LEU A 22 -9.79 19.40 -9.95
C LEU A 22 -8.53 18.63 -10.33
N VAL A 23 -8.67 17.41 -10.86
CA VAL A 23 -7.53 16.61 -11.37
C VAL A 23 -6.93 17.30 -12.59
N ASP A 24 -7.77 17.76 -13.52
CA ASP A 24 -7.33 18.47 -14.73
C ASP A 24 -6.60 19.78 -14.38
N GLU A 25 -7.15 20.56 -13.44
CA GLU A 25 -6.53 21.80 -12.95
C GLU A 25 -5.21 21.54 -12.23
N ALA A 26 -5.13 20.51 -11.38
CA ALA A 26 -3.89 20.14 -10.71
C ALA A 26 -2.79 19.76 -11.71
N TRP A 27 -3.14 18.98 -12.73
CA TRP A 27 -2.23 18.63 -13.82
C TRP A 27 -1.83 19.82 -14.67
N LYS A 28 -2.74 20.76 -14.91
CA LYS A 28 -2.47 22.01 -15.61
C LYS A 28 -1.43 22.83 -14.83
N TYR A 29 -1.67 23.06 -13.55
CA TYR A 29 -0.73 23.77 -12.66
C TYR A 29 0.64 23.09 -12.62
N PHE A 30 0.69 21.76 -12.50
CA PHE A 30 1.95 21.02 -12.51
C PHE A 30 2.76 21.26 -13.78
N ARG A 31 2.12 21.23 -14.96
CA ARG A 31 2.83 21.40 -16.24
C ARG A 31 3.16 22.84 -16.58
N GLU A 32 2.23 23.76 -16.31
CA GLU A 32 2.32 25.15 -16.76
C GLU A 32 3.04 26.07 -15.76
N GLU A 33 3.08 25.72 -14.47
CA GLU A 33 3.71 26.55 -13.44
C GLU A 33 4.93 25.84 -12.83
N GLN A 34 4.77 24.63 -12.29
CA GLN A 34 5.87 23.93 -11.61
C GLN A 34 6.91 23.37 -12.58
N GLY A 35 6.46 22.84 -13.71
CA GLY A 35 7.31 22.24 -14.74
C GLY A 35 8.14 23.25 -15.52
N MET A 36 7.90 24.57 -15.37
CA MET A 36 8.70 25.61 -16.04
C MET A 36 10.07 25.80 -15.38
N ASP A 37 10.14 25.69 -14.05
CA ASP A 37 11.37 25.92 -13.28
C ASP A 37 12.15 24.64 -12.99
N SER A 38 11.54 23.45 -13.14
CA SER A 38 12.19 22.17 -12.81
C SER A 38 11.64 21.02 -13.65
N GLU A 39 12.52 20.39 -14.43
CA GLU A 39 12.22 19.15 -15.13
C GLU A 39 12.03 18.01 -14.12
N TYR A 40 10.90 17.32 -14.17
CA TYR A 40 10.63 16.17 -13.33
C TYR A 40 11.60 15.03 -13.67
N LYS A 41 12.41 14.64 -12.70
CA LYS A 41 13.28 13.47 -12.78
C LYS A 41 12.75 12.41 -11.83
N PRO A 42 12.23 11.27 -12.33
CA PRO A 42 11.83 10.16 -11.50
C PRO A 42 12.97 9.74 -10.56
N MET A 43 12.65 9.44 -9.30
CA MET A 43 13.62 8.84 -8.38
C MET A 43 13.97 7.40 -8.75
N VAL A 44 13.10 6.74 -9.52
CA VAL A 44 13.25 5.38 -10.04
C VAL A 44 13.12 5.46 -11.55
N THR A 45 14.15 5.02 -12.25
CA THR A 45 14.26 4.93 -13.70
C THR A 45 13.78 3.57 -14.20
N ASP A 46 13.61 3.44 -15.52
CA ASP A 46 13.26 2.15 -16.15
C ASP A 46 14.36 1.08 -15.99
N GLU A 47 15.58 1.51 -15.65
CA GLU A 47 16.75 0.66 -15.48
C GLU A 47 16.93 0.21 -14.01
N ASP A 48 16.22 0.84 -13.08
CA ASP A 48 16.33 0.54 -11.65
C ASP A 48 15.57 -0.75 -11.32
N GLU A 49 16.32 -1.83 -11.10
CA GLU A 49 15.76 -3.07 -10.58
C GLU A 49 15.60 -3.00 -9.04
N PRO A 50 14.52 -3.57 -8.48
CA PRO A 50 14.40 -3.69 -7.03
C PRO A 50 15.60 -4.50 -6.51
N ALA A 51 16.21 -4.01 -5.43
CA ALA A 51 17.38 -4.63 -4.81
C ALA A 51 17.01 -5.93 -4.06
N ILE A 52 16.52 -6.94 -4.79
CA ILE A 52 16.05 -8.23 -4.28
C ILE A 52 17.15 -8.99 -3.54
N TYR A 53 18.42 -8.74 -3.88
CA TYR A 53 19.58 -9.33 -3.25
C TYR A 53 19.72 -8.95 -1.78
N LEU A 54 19.22 -7.78 -1.35
CA LEU A 54 19.32 -7.31 0.04
C LEU A 54 18.64 -8.27 1.03
N ASN A 55 17.59 -8.98 0.59
CA ASN A 55 16.86 -9.93 1.42
C ASN A 55 17.06 -11.38 0.98
N ALA A 56 17.89 -11.65 -0.04
CA ALA A 56 18.02 -12.98 -0.63
C ALA A 56 18.48 -14.02 0.39
N ASP A 57 19.50 -13.70 1.19
CA ASP A 57 20.05 -14.62 2.19
C ASP A 57 19.04 -14.91 3.31
N ILE A 58 18.42 -13.85 3.85
CA ILE A 58 17.39 -13.95 4.90
C ILE A 58 16.19 -14.79 4.40
N MET A 59 15.72 -14.51 3.18
CA MET A 59 14.60 -15.24 2.60
C MET A 59 14.96 -16.70 2.34
N THR A 60 16.19 -16.98 1.89
CA THR A 60 16.66 -18.36 1.67
C THR A 60 16.70 -19.16 2.98
N GLU A 61 17.15 -18.54 4.07
CA GLU A 61 17.23 -19.18 5.38
C GLU A 61 15.87 -19.39 6.03
N PHE A 62 15.02 -18.35 6.08
CA PHE A 62 13.82 -18.35 6.92
C PHE A 62 12.55 -18.74 6.20
N LYS A 63 12.41 -18.51 4.89
CA LYS A 63 11.17 -18.82 4.16
C LYS A 63 10.77 -20.30 4.29
N PRO A 64 11.66 -21.30 4.12
CA PRO A 64 11.27 -22.71 4.27
C PRO A 64 10.88 -23.08 5.71
N GLN A 65 11.38 -22.34 6.70
CA GLN A 65 11.03 -22.54 8.10
C GLN A 65 9.65 -21.95 8.41
N LEU A 66 9.36 -20.78 7.84
CA LEU A 66 8.09 -20.05 8.00
C LEU A 66 6.93 -20.68 7.22
N GLU A 67 7.21 -21.27 6.05
CA GLU A 67 6.19 -21.90 5.19
C GLU A 67 5.34 -22.95 5.92
N LYS A 68 5.90 -23.63 6.91
CA LYS A 68 5.20 -24.61 7.75
C LYS A 68 4.06 -24.01 8.57
N TYR A 69 4.10 -22.71 8.81
CA TYR A 69 3.14 -21.97 9.63
C TYR A 69 2.22 -21.09 8.79
N TYR A 70 2.40 -21.09 7.45
CA TYR A 70 1.50 -20.38 6.57
C TYR A 70 0.09 -20.97 6.66
N TYR A 71 -0.88 -20.12 6.38
CA TYR A 71 -2.27 -20.52 6.38
C TYR A 71 -2.52 -21.56 5.27
N ASP A 72 -3.10 -22.69 5.63
CA ASP A 72 -3.48 -23.76 4.71
C ASP A 72 -5.00 -23.81 4.54
N GLU A 73 -5.49 -23.12 3.51
CA GLU A 73 -6.91 -23.04 3.16
C GLU A 73 -7.52 -24.38 2.71
N THR A 74 -6.69 -25.40 2.43
CA THR A 74 -7.20 -26.74 2.08
C THR A 74 -7.55 -27.58 3.31
N LYS A 75 -7.08 -27.16 4.49
CA LYS A 75 -7.26 -27.86 5.77
C LYS A 75 -8.18 -27.13 6.75
N TYR A 76 -8.28 -25.81 6.64
CA TYR A 76 -9.04 -24.97 7.56
C TYR A 76 -9.85 -23.92 6.78
N ASP A 77 -11.04 -23.58 7.27
CA ASP A 77 -11.89 -22.55 6.68
C ASP A 77 -11.40 -21.13 7.03
N THR A 78 -10.73 -20.97 8.18
CA THR A 78 -10.16 -19.69 8.60
C THR A 78 -8.78 -19.81 9.27
N TYR A 79 -7.99 -18.73 9.24
CA TYR A 79 -6.72 -18.68 9.97
C TYR A 79 -6.90 -18.83 11.49
N LEU A 80 -8.01 -18.34 12.04
CA LEU A 80 -8.33 -18.50 13.46
C LEU A 80 -8.56 -19.98 13.81
N GLU A 81 -9.25 -20.72 12.95
CA GLU A 81 -9.43 -22.15 13.09
C GLU A 81 -8.10 -22.91 13.05
N GLN A 82 -7.18 -22.55 12.14
CA GLN A 82 -5.82 -23.11 12.11
C GLN A 82 -5.05 -22.87 13.42
N LEU A 83 -5.32 -21.75 14.10
CA LEU A 83 -4.75 -21.43 15.40
C LEU A 83 -5.49 -22.11 16.58
N GLY A 84 -6.53 -22.91 16.30
CA GLY A 84 -7.38 -23.56 17.31
C GLY A 84 -8.34 -22.60 18.02
N ILE A 85 -8.62 -21.45 17.41
CA ILE A 85 -9.49 -20.41 17.97
C ILE A 85 -10.87 -20.54 17.30
N GLU A 86 -11.87 -20.89 18.11
CA GLU A 86 -13.27 -20.91 17.67
C GLU A 86 -13.76 -19.46 17.45
N TYR A 87 -14.10 -19.13 16.20
CA TYR A 87 -14.59 -17.82 15.81
C TYR A 87 -15.68 -17.96 14.72
N PRO A 88 -16.72 -17.11 14.70
CA PRO A 88 -16.97 -16.00 15.60
C PRO A 88 -17.60 -16.44 16.94
N THR A 89 -17.11 -15.89 18.05
CA THR A 89 -17.57 -16.20 19.42
C THR A 89 -18.91 -15.56 19.78
N VAL A 90 -19.73 -15.20 18.78
CA VAL A 90 -20.95 -14.42 19.01
C VAL A 90 -21.91 -15.22 19.87
N LYS A 91 -22.05 -14.82 21.14
CA LYS A 91 -23.24 -15.13 21.92
C LYS A 91 -24.39 -14.36 21.29
N LYS A 92 -25.41 -15.10 20.82
CA LYS A 92 -26.72 -14.51 20.53
C LYS A 92 -27.33 -13.91 21.80
#